data_AF-A0A1G6H426-F1
#
_entry.id   AF-A0A1G6H426-F1
#
_cell.length_a   1.000
_cell.length_b   1.000
_cell.length_c   1.000
_cell.angle_alpha   90.00
_cell.angle_beta   90.00
_cell.angle_gamma   90.00
#
_symmetry.space_group_name_H-M   'P 1'
#
loop_
_entity.id
_entity.type
_entity.pdbx_description
1 polymer ?
#
loop_
_entity_poly.entity_id
_entity_poly.type
_entity_poly.pdbx_seq_one_letter_code
_entity_poly.pdbx_strand_id
1 'polypeptide(L)'
;MTAAPTSGDVRTEPTSPDVRRRRVLGWTGLACRIVLGVVLIVAGALKVANLEQSVLAVRGYQMLPYELAVAVGYVLPPLEIIVGLLLVAGLFTRWAGLIGALLMAAFVIGISQAWIRGLTIDCGCFGGGGQVAQNETKYGLELLRDFTLMATGVFLTIFPRTPFALEDRLFALRPIQLDDRDDVADPTD
;
A
#
# COMPACT_ATOMS: atom_id res chain seq x y z
N MET A 1 -47.36 -47.03 -29.96
CA MET A 1 -45.94 -46.96 -29.57
C MET A 1 -45.47 -45.51 -29.74
N THR A 2 -45.55 -44.73 -28.66
CA THR A 2 -45.10 -43.34 -28.57
C THR A 2 -43.77 -43.35 -27.80
N ALA A 3 -42.68 -42.93 -28.45
CA ALA A 3 -41.39 -42.71 -27.79
C ALA A 3 -41.29 -41.25 -27.32
N ALA A 4 -40.81 -41.08 -26.11
CA ALA A 4 -40.84 -39.87 -25.28
C ALA A 4 -39.82 -38.78 -25.71
N PRO A 5 -40.05 -37.50 -25.34
CA PRO A 5 -39.04 -36.46 -25.44
C PRO A 5 -37.96 -36.68 -24.37
N THR A 6 -36.70 -36.79 -24.78
CA THR A 6 -35.54 -36.88 -23.89
C THR A 6 -35.38 -35.58 -23.11
N SER A 7 -35.54 -35.71 -21.79
CA SER A 7 -35.31 -34.72 -20.76
C SER A 7 -33.87 -34.21 -20.72
N GLY A 8 -33.74 -32.89 -20.58
CA GLY A 8 -32.89 -32.31 -19.55
C GLY A 8 -31.40 -32.26 -19.83
N ASP A 9 -30.99 -31.32 -20.69
CA ASP A 9 -29.66 -30.73 -20.53
C ASP A 9 -29.76 -29.60 -19.49
N VAL A 10 -29.74 -30.00 -18.21
CA VAL A 10 -29.57 -29.06 -17.09
C VAL A 10 -28.12 -28.58 -17.19
N ARG A 11 -27.92 -27.42 -17.82
CA ARG A 11 -26.66 -26.67 -17.73
C ARG A 11 -26.31 -26.53 -16.25
N THR A 12 -25.33 -27.28 -15.80
CA THR A 12 -24.72 -27.11 -14.48
C THR A 12 -24.08 -25.73 -14.45
N GLU A 13 -24.70 -24.80 -13.72
CA GLU A 13 -24.14 -23.48 -13.46
C GLU A 13 -22.72 -23.61 -12.89
N PRO A 14 -21.72 -22.85 -13.39
CA PRO A 14 -20.40 -22.79 -12.76
C PRO A 14 -20.49 -22.03 -11.43
N THR A 15 -20.89 -22.72 -10.36
CA THR A 15 -20.84 -22.21 -8.98
C THR A 15 -20.01 -23.15 -8.11
N SER A 16 -18.66 -23.06 -8.09
CA SER A 16 -17.93 -24.02 -7.23
C SER A 16 -16.66 -23.56 -6.46
N PRO A 17 -15.56 -23.02 -7.01
CA PRO A 17 -14.49 -22.47 -6.15
C PRO A 17 -14.00 -21.08 -6.54
N ASP A 18 -14.07 -20.73 -7.83
CA ASP A 18 -13.41 -19.54 -8.38
C ASP A 18 -14.08 -18.24 -7.96
N VAL A 19 -15.40 -18.22 -7.88
CA VAL A 19 -16.17 -17.06 -7.41
C VAL A 19 -15.92 -16.80 -5.92
N ARG A 20 -15.91 -17.85 -5.10
CA ARG A 20 -15.61 -17.76 -3.66
C ARG A 20 -14.17 -17.28 -3.44
N ARG A 21 -13.20 -17.82 -4.19
CA ARG A 21 -11.79 -17.43 -4.13
C ARG A 21 -11.58 -15.97 -4.56
N ARG A 22 -12.22 -15.51 -5.64
CA ARG A 22 -12.19 -14.11 -6.09
C ARG A 22 -12.80 -13.16 -5.05
N ARG A 23 -13.90 -13.56 -4.41
CA ARG A 23 -14.55 -12.77 -3.36
C ARG A 23 -13.64 -12.65 -2.12
N VAL A 24 -13.07 -13.76 -1.64
CA VAL A 24 -12.15 -13.76 -0.49
C VAL A 24 -10.90 -12.92 -0.77
N LEU A 25 -10.25 -13.13 -1.93
CA LEU A 25 -9.08 -12.33 -2.32
C LEU A 25 -9.39 -10.83 -2.40
N GLY A 26 -10.60 -10.48 -2.86
CA GLY A 26 -11.07 -9.10 -2.87
C GLY A 26 -11.19 -8.51 -1.47
N TRP A 27 -11.90 -9.19 -0.56
CA TRP A 27 -12.06 -8.70 0.82
C TRP A 27 -10.72 -8.65 1.57
N THR A 28 -9.84 -9.62 1.37
CA THR A 28 -8.48 -9.60 1.92
C THR A 28 -7.69 -8.40 1.38
N GLY A 29 -7.76 -8.14 0.07
CA GLY A 29 -7.13 -6.97 -0.53
C GLY A 29 -7.66 -5.66 0.03
N LEU A 30 -8.97 -5.52 0.20
CA LEU A 30 -9.57 -4.35 0.86
C LEU A 30 -9.04 -4.17 2.29
N ALA A 31 -9.03 -5.24 3.09
CA ALA A 31 -8.52 -5.20 4.46
C ALA A 31 -7.04 -4.79 4.50
N CYS A 32 -6.19 -5.39 3.66
CA CYS A 32 -4.78 -5.01 3.53
C CYS A 32 -4.62 -3.51 3.19
N ARG A 33 -5.46 -3.00 2.27
CA ARG A 33 -5.44 -1.59 1.84
C ARG A 33 -5.75 -0.64 2.98
N ILE A 34 -6.82 -0.94 3.73
CA ILE A 34 -7.25 -0.12 4.86
C ILE A 34 -6.22 -0.18 6.00
N VAL A 35 -5.74 -1.38 6.35
CA VAL A 35 -4.75 -1.54 7.43
C VAL A 35 -3.46 -0.78 7.10
N LEU A 36 -2.86 -1.04 5.93
CA LEU A 36 -1.63 -0.38 5.53
C LEU A 36 -1.82 1.14 5.38
N GLY A 37 -2.93 1.55 4.77
CA GLY A 37 -3.23 2.96 4.53
C GLY A 37 -3.47 3.75 5.82
N VAL A 38 -4.29 3.24 6.74
CA VAL A 38 -4.56 3.87 8.04
C VAL A 38 -3.29 3.95 8.87
N VAL A 39 -2.49 2.89 8.91
CA VAL A 39 -1.23 2.89 9.66
C VAL A 39 -0.27 3.95 9.12
N LEU A 40 -0.10 4.06 7.80
CA LEU A 40 0.72 5.09 7.17
C LEU A 40 0.22 6.51 7.47
N ILE A 41 -1.10 6.74 7.42
CA ILE A 41 -1.70 8.05 7.75
C ILE A 41 -1.41 8.41 9.21
N VAL A 42 -1.68 7.49 10.15
CA VAL A 42 -1.48 7.74 11.57
C VAL A 42 0.01 7.98 11.87
N ALA A 43 0.89 7.14 11.33
CA ALA A 43 2.33 7.28 11.47
C ALA A 43 2.82 8.64 10.94
N GLY A 44 2.41 9.01 9.73
CA GLY A 44 2.78 10.28 9.13
C GLY A 44 2.20 11.49 9.87
N ALA A 45 0.94 11.41 10.32
CA ALA A 45 0.31 12.49 11.08
C ALA A 45 1.03 12.75 12.42
N LEU A 46 1.43 11.68 13.11
CA LEU A 46 2.20 11.79 14.35
C LEU A 46 3.59 12.41 14.11
N LYS A 47 4.23 12.11 12.98
CA LYS A 47 5.52 12.70 12.59
C LYS A 47 5.39 14.16 12.12
N VAL A 48 4.33 14.51 11.41
CA VAL A 48 4.07 15.90 10.97
C VAL A 48 3.81 16.83 12.17
N ALA A 49 3.19 16.31 13.24
CA ALA A 49 3.00 17.07 14.47
C ALA A 49 4.34 17.51 15.11
N ASN A 50 5.41 16.75 14.90
CA ASN A 50 6.75 17.05 15.42
C ASN A 50 7.84 16.71 14.39
N LEU A 51 7.94 17.51 13.33
CA LEU A 51 8.92 17.28 12.24
C LEU A 51 10.38 17.26 12.74
N GLU A 52 10.71 18.05 13.76
CA GLU A 52 12.04 18.02 14.38
C GLU A 52 12.37 16.65 14.97
N GLN A 53 11.40 15.99 15.61
CA GLN A 53 11.58 14.63 16.15
C GLN A 53 11.75 13.61 15.03
N SER A 54 11.03 13.76 13.91
CA SER A 54 11.23 12.92 12.72
C SER A 54 12.67 13.02 12.19
N VAL A 55 13.22 14.23 12.11
CA VAL A 55 14.63 14.45 11.71
C VAL A 55 15.59 13.82 12.72
N LEU A 56 15.35 14.00 14.03
CA LEU A 56 16.18 13.38 15.07
C LEU A 56 16.12 11.85 15.03
N ALA A 57 14.95 11.26 14.76
CA ALA A 57 14.79 9.82 14.60
C ALA A 57 15.64 9.30 13.43
N VAL A 58 15.53 9.92 12.25
CA VAL A 58 16.31 9.53 11.06
C VAL A 58 17.81 9.69 11.31
N ARG A 59 18.22 10.76 11.98
CA ARG A 59 19.63 10.96 12.38
C ARG A 59 20.12 9.93 13.39
N GLY A 60 19.23 9.44 14.26
CA GLY A 60 19.53 8.40 15.26
C GLY A 60 20.04 7.09 14.64
N TYR A 61 19.63 6.78 13.40
CA TYR A 61 20.10 5.60 12.67
C TYR A 61 21.56 5.71 12.20
N GLN A 62 22.14 6.91 12.14
CA GLN A 62 23.54 7.13 11.73
C GLN A 62 23.92 6.44 10.40
N MET A 63 22.97 6.31 9.47
CA MET A 63 23.18 5.67 8.16
C MET A 63 23.43 6.67 7.03
N LEU A 64 22.84 7.86 7.15
CA LEU A 64 22.89 8.91 6.13
C LEU A 64 23.73 10.10 6.61
N PRO A 65 24.40 10.83 5.70
CA PRO A 65 25.00 12.11 6.04
C PRO A 65 23.95 13.11 6.50
N TYR A 66 24.37 14.11 7.28
CA TYR A 66 23.50 15.06 7.97
C TYR A 66 22.43 15.67 7.05
N GLU A 67 22.82 16.19 5.88
CA GLU A 67 21.91 16.87 4.97
C GLU A 67 20.81 15.93 4.44
N LEU A 68 21.16 14.69 4.09
CA LEU A 68 20.19 13.71 3.62
C LEU A 68 19.28 13.24 4.75
N ALA A 69 19.79 13.08 5.96
CA ALA A 69 18.97 12.70 7.11
C ALA A 69 17.91 13.77 7.42
N VAL A 70 18.28 15.06 7.30
CA VAL A 70 17.34 16.19 7.45
C VAL A 70 16.30 16.17 6.34
N ALA A 71 16.71 16.04 5.08
CA ALA A 71 15.80 15.98 3.95
C ALA A 71 14.80 14.82 4.06
N VAL A 72 15.28 13.62 4.39
CA VAL A 72 14.43 12.43 4.59
C VAL A 72 13.49 12.65 5.77
N GLY A 73 13.96 13.17 6.91
CA GLY A 73 13.13 13.42 8.08
C GLY A 73 11.94 14.36 7.82
N TYR A 74 12.09 15.34 6.91
CA TYR A 74 11.02 16.25 6.51
C TYR A 74 10.12 15.70 5.41
N VAL A 75 10.67 14.95 4.44
CA VAL A 75 9.92 14.44 3.28
C VAL A 75 9.13 13.17 3.60
N LEU A 76 9.65 12.33 4.50
CA LEU A 76 9.04 11.05 4.84
C LEU A 76 7.61 11.19 5.39
N PRO A 77 7.32 12.07 6.37
CA PRO A 77 5.98 12.20 6.96
C PRO A 77 4.86 12.55 5.97
N PRO A 78 4.97 13.59 5.11
CA PRO A 78 3.93 13.88 4.14
C PRO A 78 3.79 12.77 3.10
N LEU A 79 4.89 12.10 2.73
CA LEU A 79 4.85 10.98 1.79
C LEU A 79 4.08 9.79 2.37
N GLU A 80 4.27 9.46 3.64
CA GLU A 80 3.47 8.44 4.35
C GLU A 80 1.97 8.75 4.30
N ILE A 81 1.58 10.01 4.59
CA ILE A 81 0.17 10.42 4.57
C ILE A 81 -0.42 10.32 3.17
N ILE A 82 0.28 10.83 2.15
CA ILE A 82 -0.21 10.81 0.75
C ILE A 82 -0.41 9.36 0.29
N VAL A 83 0.57 8.48 0.51
CA VAL A 83 0.46 7.06 0.13
C VAL A 83 -0.65 6.38 0.89
N GLY A 84 -0.77 6.66 2.20
CA GLY A 84 -1.83 6.10 3.02
C GLY A 84 -3.23 6.54 2.57
N LEU A 85 -3.40 7.81 2.21
CA LEU A 85 -4.66 8.33 1.65
C LEU A 85 -5.00 7.70 0.29
N LEU A 86 -4.01 7.55 -0.60
CA LEU A 86 -4.20 6.85 -1.88
C LEU A 86 -4.65 5.40 -1.68
N LEU A 87 -4.04 4.71 -0.71
CA LEU A 87 -4.45 3.36 -0.32
C LEU A 87 -5.87 3.35 0.26
N VAL A 88 -6.23 4.24 1.18
CA VAL A 88 -7.59 4.26 1.74
C VAL A 88 -8.62 4.57 0.65
N ALA A 89 -8.36 5.59 -0.18
CA ALA A 89 -9.22 5.96 -1.30
C ALA A 89 -9.30 4.88 -2.38
N GLY A 90 -8.28 4.04 -2.53
CA GLY A 90 -8.24 3.01 -3.56
C GLY A 90 -7.92 3.54 -4.93
N LEU A 91 -7.00 4.51 -4.97
CA LEU A 91 -6.52 5.12 -6.20
C LEU A 91 -5.07 4.69 -6.45
N PHE A 92 -4.77 4.26 -7.67
CA PHE A 92 -3.46 3.72 -8.04
C PHE A 92 -2.99 2.62 -7.08
N THR A 93 -3.89 1.69 -6.73
CA THR A 93 -3.69 0.73 -5.63
C THR A 93 -2.39 -0.07 -5.76
N ARG A 94 -2.02 -0.43 -6.99
CA ARG A 94 -0.75 -1.10 -7.31
C ARG A 94 0.47 -0.25 -6.96
N TRP A 95 0.48 1.03 -7.35
CA TRP A 95 1.61 1.92 -7.12
C TRP A 95 1.68 2.38 -5.66
N ALA A 96 0.54 2.70 -5.06
CA ALA A 96 0.46 3.05 -3.64
C ALA A 96 0.89 1.87 -2.76
N GLY A 97 0.51 0.63 -3.13
CA GLY A 97 0.98 -0.58 -2.47
C GLY A 97 2.48 -0.80 -2.60
N LEU A 98 3.04 -0.57 -3.79
CA LEU A 98 4.49 -0.67 -4.03
C LEU A 98 5.27 0.35 -3.21
N ILE A 99 4.87 1.63 -3.25
CA ILE A 99 5.52 2.69 -2.49
C ILE A 99 5.39 2.41 -0.99
N GLY A 100 4.20 2.00 -0.52
CA GLY A 100 3.99 1.60 0.88
C GLY A 100 4.89 0.45 1.31
N ALA A 101 5.06 -0.58 0.47
CA ALA A 101 5.97 -1.69 0.74
C ALA A 101 7.44 -1.25 0.80
N LEU A 102 7.86 -0.36 -0.10
CA LEU A 102 9.21 0.20 -0.09
C LEU A 102 9.49 1.04 1.15
N LEU A 103 8.51 1.83 1.61
CA LEU A 103 8.62 2.58 2.86
C LEU A 103 8.79 1.64 4.05
N MET A 104 7.95 0.60 4.16
CA MET A 104 8.07 -0.40 5.23
C MET A 104 9.40 -1.13 5.16
N ALA A 105 9.89 -1.47 3.96
CA ALA A 105 11.21 -2.07 3.78
C ALA A 105 12.33 -1.15 4.29
N ALA A 106 12.26 0.16 4.00
CA ALA A 106 13.23 1.13 4.49
C ALA A 106 13.25 1.19 6.03
N PHE A 107 12.09 1.17 6.68
CA PHE A 107 11.99 1.08 8.15
C PHE A 107 12.58 -0.21 8.69
N VAL A 108 12.21 -1.36 8.12
CA VAL A 108 12.76 -2.67 8.50
C VAL A 108 14.30 -2.68 8.42
N ILE A 109 14.88 -2.15 7.34
CA ILE A 109 16.33 -2.05 7.16
C ILE A 109 16.95 -1.12 8.21
N GLY A 110 16.33 0.05 8.45
CA GLY A 110 16.71 1.00 9.49
C GLY A 110 16.80 0.34 10.87
N ILE A 111 15.70 -0.24 11.32
CA ILE A 111 15.54 -0.88 12.63
C ILE A 111 16.52 -2.04 12.77
N SER A 112 16.61 -2.91 11.76
CA SER A 112 17.51 -4.07 11.78
C SER A 112 18.97 -3.65 11.92
N GLN A 113 19.40 -2.63 11.19
CA GLN A 113 20.76 -2.12 11.31
C GLN A 113 21.02 -1.51 12.69
N ALA A 114 20.10 -0.70 13.21
CA ALA A 114 20.25 -0.08 14.52
C ALA A 114 20.38 -1.14 15.62
N TRP A 115 19.58 -2.20 15.52
CA TRP A 115 19.64 -3.33 16.44
C TRP A 115 20.97 -4.08 16.36
N ILE A 116 21.48 -4.38 15.16
CA ILE A 116 22.78 -5.05 14.97
C ILE A 116 23.94 -4.21 15.52
N ARG A 117 23.87 -2.87 15.41
CA ARG A 117 24.87 -1.95 15.98
C ARG A 117 24.69 -1.69 17.48
N GLY A 118 23.65 -2.23 18.11
CA GLY A 118 23.37 -2.02 19.53
C GLY A 118 23.05 -0.57 19.88
N LEU A 119 22.56 0.22 18.92
CA LEU A 119 22.11 1.58 19.19
C LEU A 119 20.90 1.54 20.13
N THR A 120 20.78 2.52 21.02
CA THR A 120 19.64 2.65 21.94
C THR A 120 18.75 3.78 21.47
N ILE A 121 17.96 3.49 20.44
CA ILE A 121 17.09 4.49 19.81
C ILE A 121 15.63 4.04 19.86
N ASP A 122 14.74 5.00 20.04
CA ASP A 122 13.33 4.82 19.68
C ASP A 122 13.28 4.93 18.15
N CYS A 123 12.78 3.89 17.50
CA CYS A 123 12.77 3.80 16.04
C CYS A 123 11.86 4.87 15.40
N GLY A 124 10.98 5.50 16.19
CA GLY A 124 10.23 6.68 15.79
C GLY A 124 9.15 6.44 14.72
N CYS A 125 8.82 5.17 14.44
CA CYS A 125 7.85 4.79 13.42
C CYS A 125 6.46 5.43 13.64
N PHE A 126 6.09 5.75 14.88
CA PHE A 126 4.81 6.38 15.28
C PHE A 126 4.98 7.77 15.92
N GLY A 127 5.94 8.57 15.43
CA GLY A 127 6.11 9.96 15.87
C GLY A 127 6.83 10.15 17.21
N GLY A 128 7.48 9.09 17.71
CA GLY A 128 8.57 9.18 18.68
C GLY A 128 9.93 9.30 18.00
N GLY A 129 11.01 9.08 18.74
CA GLY A 129 12.37 9.03 18.18
C GLY A 129 13.43 9.68 19.05
N GLY A 130 14.66 9.20 18.94
CA GLY A 130 15.80 9.70 19.70
C GLY A 130 16.40 8.65 20.62
N GLN A 131 17.38 9.03 21.45
CA GLN A 131 18.01 8.07 22.34
C GLN A 131 17.13 7.77 23.57
N VAL A 132 16.99 6.49 23.89
CA VAL A 132 16.19 6.00 25.03
C VAL A 132 17.00 5.01 25.86
N ALA A 133 16.54 4.73 27.07
CA ALA A 133 17.15 3.71 27.91
C ALA A 133 17.03 2.31 27.25
N GLN A 134 18.05 1.46 27.47
CA GLN A 134 18.13 0.10 26.92
C GLN A 134 16.86 -0.75 27.19
N ASN A 135 16.22 -0.57 28.35
CA ASN A 135 15.05 -1.37 28.77
C ASN A 135 13.72 -0.96 28.10
N GLU A 136 13.68 0.17 27.37
CA GLU A 136 12.47 0.66 26.68
C GLU A 136 12.49 0.32 25.18
N THR A 137 13.60 -0.22 24.65
CA THR A 137 13.74 -0.57 23.24
C THR A 137 12.90 -1.79 22.87
N LYS A 138 12.01 -1.67 21.86
CA LYS A 138 11.06 -2.71 21.44
C LYS A 138 11.29 -3.21 20.00
N TYR A 139 12.55 -3.37 19.61
CA TYR A 139 12.93 -3.72 18.22
C TYR A 139 12.18 -4.93 17.65
N GLY A 140 11.99 -6.00 18.43
CA GLY A 140 11.33 -7.22 17.94
C GLY A 140 9.86 -7.01 17.53
N LEU A 141 9.09 -6.26 18.33
CA LEU A 141 7.68 -6.00 18.02
C LEU A 141 7.53 -5.03 16.85
N GLU A 142 8.40 -4.02 16.77
CA GLU A 142 8.39 -3.06 15.66
C GLU A 142 8.76 -3.72 14.34
N LEU A 143 9.78 -4.58 14.37
CA LEU A 143 10.21 -5.33 13.20
C LEU A 143 9.10 -6.28 12.72
N LEU A 144 8.45 -7.00 13.63
CA LEU A 144 7.32 -7.89 13.29
C LEU A 144 6.16 -7.11 12.65
N ARG A 145 5.79 -5.96 13.23
CA ARG A 145 4.75 -5.06 12.71
C ARG A 145 5.12 -4.60 11.29
N ASP A 146 6.33 -4.08 11.11
CA ASP A 146 6.75 -3.51 9.83
C ASP A 146 6.92 -4.58 8.75
N PHE A 147 7.40 -5.78 9.09
CA PHE A 147 7.38 -6.93 8.17
C PHE A 147 5.98 -7.34 7.76
N THR A 148 5.03 -7.34 8.70
CA THR A 148 3.63 -7.67 8.42
C THR A 148 3.03 -6.64 7.47
N LEU A 149 3.25 -5.36 7.73
CA LEU A 149 2.79 -4.25 6.88
C LEU A 149 3.45 -4.30 5.49
N MET A 150 4.76 -4.55 5.42
CA MET A 150 5.47 -4.75 4.16
C MET A 150 4.85 -5.90 3.34
N ALA A 151 4.57 -7.04 3.97
CA ALA A 151 3.94 -8.18 3.31
C ALA A 151 2.57 -7.81 2.72
N THR A 152 1.76 -7.02 3.44
CA THR A 152 0.48 -6.53 2.91
C THR A 152 0.65 -5.59 1.72
N GLY A 153 1.67 -4.71 1.72
CA GLY A 153 1.96 -3.84 0.58
C GLY A 153 2.43 -4.62 -0.66
N VAL A 154 3.27 -5.63 -0.47
CA VAL A 154 3.71 -6.55 -1.54
C VAL A 154 2.50 -7.31 -2.09
N PHE A 155 1.64 -7.83 -1.22
CA PHE A 155 0.41 -8.51 -1.63
C PHE A 155 -0.49 -7.61 -2.50
N LEU A 156 -0.70 -6.35 -2.11
CA LEU A 156 -1.46 -5.37 -2.89
C LEU A 156 -0.81 -5.04 -4.24
N THR A 157 0.52 -5.07 -4.31
CA THR A 157 1.26 -4.83 -5.55
C THR A 157 1.07 -5.97 -6.56
N ILE A 158 1.05 -7.22 -6.08
CA ILE A 158 0.88 -8.42 -6.91
C ILE A 158 -0.60 -8.63 -7.28
N PHE A 159 -1.51 -8.36 -6.34
CA PHE A 159 -2.96 -8.55 -6.50
C PHE A 159 -3.72 -7.22 -6.33
N PRO A 160 -3.61 -6.28 -7.28
CA PRO A 160 -4.17 -4.93 -7.13
C PRO A 160 -5.71 -4.88 -7.25
N ARG A 161 -6.35 -5.97 -7.72
CA ARG A 161 -7.80 -6.04 -7.87
C ARG A 161 -8.47 -6.09 -6.50
N THR A 162 -8.81 -4.92 -5.96
CA THR A 162 -9.54 -4.77 -4.71
C THR A 162 -10.97 -4.27 -4.99
N PRO A 163 -12.01 -4.86 -4.38
CA PRO A 163 -13.35 -4.32 -4.47
C PRO A 163 -13.36 -2.90 -3.88
N PHE A 164 -14.15 -1.99 -4.46
CA PHE A 164 -14.22 -0.57 -4.06
C PHE A 164 -12.95 0.27 -4.31
N ALA A 165 -12.12 -0.10 -5.29
CA ALA A 165 -11.13 0.83 -5.81
C ALA A 165 -11.84 1.96 -6.57
N LEU A 166 -11.64 3.22 -6.15
CA LEU A 166 -12.22 4.38 -6.84
C LEU A 166 -11.69 4.50 -8.28
N GLU A 167 -10.51 3.94 -8.55
CA GLU A 167 -9.95 3.85 -9.90
C GLU A 167 -10.88 3.11 -10.87
N ASP A 168 -11.56 2.03 -10.45
CA ASP A 168 -12.49 1.30 -11.32
C ASP A 168 -13.69 2.18 -11.73
N ARG A 169 -14.18 3.05 -10.83
CA ARG A 169 -15.28 3.98 -11.15
C ARG A 169 -14.81 5.19 -11.95
N LEU A 170 -13.62 5.71 -11.66
CA LEU A 170 -13.06 6.86 -12.36
C LEU A 170 -12.68 6.52 -13.80
N PHE A 171 -12.10 5.34 -14.05
CA PHE A 171 -11.73 4.87 -15.39
C PHE A 171 -12.91 4.26 -16.16
N ALA A 172 -13.91 3.68 -15.50
CA ALA A 172 -15.14 3.24 -16.17
C ALA A 172 -15.97 4.42 -16.73
N LEU A 173 -15.86 5.62 -16.15
CA LEU A 173 -16.52 6.83 -16.64
C LEU A 173 -15.75 7.53 -17.77
N ARG A 174 -14.60 6.98 -18.21
CA ARG A 174 -13.77 7.55 -19.27
C ARG A 174 -13.64 6.59 -20.47
N PRO A 175 -14.74 6.22 -21.16
CA PRO A 175 -14.62 5.96 -22.59
C PRO A 175 -14.33 7.32 -23.23
N ILE A 176 -13.05 7.70 -23.30
CA ILE A 176 -12.66 8.82 -24.13
C ILE A 176 -13.00 8.41 -25.56
N GLN A 177 -14.07 9.03 -26.07
CA GLN A 177 -14.45 9.12 -27.46
C GLN A 177 -13.34 9.86 -28.22
N LEU A 178 -12.23 9.17 -28.49
CA LEU A 178 -11.32 9.49 -29.59
C LEU A 178 -11.67 8.50 -30.71
N ASP A 179 -12.90 8.61 -31.20
CA ASP A 179 -13.38 7.93 -32.38
C ASP A 179 -13.35 8.96 -33.51
N ASP A 180 -12.31 8.83 -34.35
CA ASP A 180 -12.25 9.15 -35.76
C ASP A 180 -12.95 10.43 -36.26
N ARG A 181 -12.18 11.52 -36.30
CA ARG A 181 -12.41 12.62 -37.26
C ARG A 181 -11.24 12.86 -38.22
N ASP A 182 -10.48 11.80 -38.50
CA ASP A 182 -9.41 11.87 -39.51
C ASP A 182 -9.75 11.19 -40.85
N ASP A 183 -10.97 10.65 -41.06
CA ASP A 183 -11.40 10.13 -42.36
C ASP A 183 -12.83 10.57 -42.73
N VAL A 184 -12.98 11.71 -43.42
CA VAL A 184 -13.68 11.87 -44.72
C VAL A 184 -13.36 13.27 -45.24
N ALA A 185 -12.22 13.39 -45.90
CA ALA A 185 -12.05 14.28 -47.04
C ALA A 185 -11.32 13.47 -48.11
N ASP A 186 -12.07 12.57 -48.76
CA ASP A 186 -11.63 11.97 -50.02
C ASP A 186 -11.77 13.03 -51.13
N PRO A 187 -10.69 13.34 -51.87
CA PRO A 187 -10.69 14.40 -52.87
C PRO A 187 -11.16 13.88 -54.24
N THR A 188 -12.48 13.76 -54.43
CA THR A 188 -13.10 13.81 -55.77
C THR A 188 -14.57 14.22 -55.65
N ASP A 189 -14.86 15.49 -55.97
CA ASP A 189 -16.04 15.97 -56.71
C ASP A 189 -15.79 17.43 -57.14
#